data_AF-A0A925XGJ3-F1
#
_entry.id   AF-A0A925XGJ3-F1
#
_cell.length_a   1.000
_cell.length_b   1.000
_cell.length_c   1.000
_cell.angle_alpha   90.00
_cell.angle_beta   90.00
_cell.angle_gamma   90.00
#
_symmetry.space_group_name_H-M   'P 1'
#
loop_
_entity.id
_entity.type
_entity.pdbx_description
1 polymer ?
#
loop_
_entity_poly.entity_id
_entity_poly.type
_entity_poly.pdbx_seq_one_letter_code
_entity_poly.pdbx_strand_id
1 'polypeptide(L)'
;MRTSVKLLIAVAILAGVGFAAYKPTMDYLAKRNRPVWRTASVEQGKIISVVNSTGTVKPKLRVAIGSFVSGPILELHCDFNQEVKQGDLLAKIDPRIYKANVSRDTAAVANRKADVFRVEAQLL
;
A
#
# COMPACT_ATOMS: atom_id res chain seq x y z
N MET A 1 71.46 6.26 74.97
CA MET A 1 70.00 6.40 75.24
C MET A 1 69.33 7.64 74.62
N ARG A 2 70.06 8.65 74.11
CA ARG A 2 69.45 9.91 73.60
C ARG A 2 68.89 9.85 72.16
N THR A 3 69.36 8.93 71.32
CA THR A 3 68.93 8.79 69.91
C THR A 3 67.64 7.97 69.76
N SER A 4 67.46 6.95 70.60
CA SER A 4 66.27 6.08 70.61
C SER A 4 64.99 6.84 70.97
N VAL A 5 65.07 7.84 71.85
CA VAL A 5 63.93 8.69 72.25
C VAL A 5 63.50 9.62 71.12
N LYS A 6 64.46 10.19 70.36
CA LYS A 6 64.14 11.00 69.17
C LYS A 6 63.47 10.17 68.08
N LEU A 7 63.89 8.92 67.93
CA LEU A 7 63.31 7.97 66.98
C LEU A 7 61.88 7.58 67.38
N LEU A 8 61.63 7.35 68.67
CA LEU A 8 60.28 7.12 69.20
C LEU A 8 59.34 8.32 69.01
N ILE A 9 59.83 9.54 69.25
CA ILE A 9 59.04 10.77 69.04
C ILE A 9 58.74 10.97 67.56
N ALA A 10 59.71 10.73 66.66
CA ALA A 10 59.49 10.82 65.23
C ALA A 10 58.45 9.80 64.73
N VAL A 11 58.48 8.57 65.25
CA VAL A 11 57.49 7.52 64.94
C VAL A 11 56.11 7.90 65.49
N ALA A 12 56.02 8.47 66.69
CA ALA A 12 54.77 8.94 67.27
C ALA A 12 54.14 10.10 66.46
N ILE A 13 54.97 11.03 65.98
CA ILE A 13 54.52 12.12 65.11
C ILE A 13 54.05 11.57 63.75
N LEU A 14 54.80 10.65 63.14
CA LEU A 14 54.40 10.00 61.89
C LEU A 14 53.09 9.21 62.04
N ALA A 15 52.91 8.51 63.16
CA ALA A 15 51.68 7.80 63.47
C ALA A 15 50.50 8.75 63.70
N GLY A 16 50.72 9.87 64.40
CA GLY A 16 49.70 10.91 64.62
C GLY A 16 49.26 11.60 63.34
N VAL A 17 50.21 11.94 62.46
CA VAL A 17 49.93 12.52 61.13
C VAL A 17 49.23 11.50 60.24
N GLY A 18 49.67 10.24 60.25
CA GLY A 18 49.01 9.16 59.51
C GLY A 18 47.56 8.94 59.95
N PHE A 19 47.31 8.94 61.26
CA PHE A 19 45.95 8.77 61.81
C PHE A 19 45.03 9.96 61.50
N ALA A 20 45.55 11.18 61.63
CA ALA A 20 44.79 12.40 61.32
C ALA A 20 44.48 12.52 59.82
N ALA A 21 45.39 12.07 58.94
CA ALA A 21 45.20 12.10 57.50
C ALA A 21 44.27 10.99 56.98
N TYR A 22 44.17 9.84 57.65
CA TYR A 22 43.48 8.64 57.17
C TYR A 22 42.00 8.86 56.78
N LYS A 23 41.21 9.52 57.64
CA LYS A 23 39.79 9.80 57.36
C LYS A 23 39.58 10.72 56.14
N PRO A 24 40.22 11.92 56.08
CA PRO A 24 40.00 12.83 54.96
C PRO A 24 40.50 12.28 53.61
N THR A 25 41.57 11.47 53.57
CA THR A 25 42.01 10.84 52.30
C THR A 25 41.02 9.80 51.80
N MET A 26 40.43 8.98 52.68
CA MET A 26 39.43 8.01 52.25
C MET A 26 38.16 8.65 51.71
N ASP A 27 37.67 9.71 52.37
CA ASP A 27 36.48 10.43 51.91
C ASP A 27 36.73 11.12 50.56
N TYR A 28 37.96 11.61 50.32
CA TYR A 28 38.35 12.18 49.03
C TYR A 28 38.39 11.12 47.91
N LEU A 29 38.99 9.96 48.18
CA LEU A 29 39.02 8.84 47.22
C LEU A 29 37.61 8.31 46.92
N ALA A 30 36.76 8.17 47.93
CA ALA A 30 35.39 7.70 47.79
C ALA A 30 34.50 8.69 47.01
N LYS A 31 34.78 10.00 47.09
CA LYS A 31 34.08 11.02 46.28
C LYS A 31 34.59 11.09 44.85
N ARG A 32 35.90 10.90 44.61
CA ARG A 32 36.50 10.92 43.26
C ARG A 32 35.99 9.78 42.37
N ASN A 33 35.73 8.60 42.95
CA ASN A 33 35.28 7.42 42.20
C ASN A 33 33.76 7.35 42.01
N ARG A 34 33.02 8.44 42.25
CA ARG A 34 31.59 8.45 41.97
C ARG A 34 31.37 8.61 40.46
N PRO A 35 30.77 7.62 39.78
CA PRO A 35 30.48 7.74 38.35
C PRO A 35 29.48 8.88 38.13
N VAL A 36 29.85 9.82 37.26
CA VAL A 36 28.99 10.93 36.87
C VAL A 36 28.11 10.48 35.71
N TRP A 37 26.81 10.37 35.94
CA TRP A 37 25.84 9.96 34.93
C TRP A 37 25.30 11.17 34.18
N ARG A 38 25.29 11.10 32.86
CA ARG A 38 24.59 12.09 32.03
C ARG A 38 23.17 11.61 31.81
N THR A 39 22.21 12.23 32.49
CA THR A 39 20.79 11.98 32.29
C THR A 39 20.22 12.96 31.28
N ALA A 40 19.15 12.55 30.61
CA ALA A 40 18.35 13.40 29.72
C ALA A 40 16.88 13.26 30.11
N SER A 41 16.12 14.35 29.98
CA SER A 41 14.67 14.32 30.19
C SER A 41 14.00 13.54 29.05
N VAL A 42 13.05 12.66 29.39
CA VAL A 42 12.29 11.89 28.39
C VAL A 42 11.04 12.69 28.03
N GLU A 43 10.95 13.09 26.76
CA GLU A 43 9.76 13.75 26.22
C GLU A 43 8.87 12.72 25.51
N GLN A 44 7.57 12.75 25.81
CA GLN A 44 6.58 11.93 25.16
C GLN A 44 5.89 12.74 24.07
N GLY A 45 6.01 12.27 22.83
CA GLY A 45 5.39 12.86 21.66
C GLY A 45 4.83 11.79 20.74
N LYS A 46 3.92 12.17 19.85
CA LYS A 46 3.36 11.27 18.86
C LYS A 46 4.40 11.00 17.77
N ILE A 47 4.92 9.78 17.71
CA ILE A 47 5.77 9.32 16.60
C ILE A 47 4.85 8.88 15.48
N ILE A 48 4.88 9.59 14.35
CA ILE A 48 4.11 9.24 13.16
C ILE A 48 5.09 8.64 12.15
N SER A 49 4.98 7.34 11.91
CA SER A 49 5.71 6.66 10.83
C SER A 49 4.79 6.54 9.63
N VAL A 50 5.10 7.27 8.55
CA VAL A 50 4.34 7.19 7.30
C VAL A 50 5.07 6.20 6.38
N VAL A 51 4.46 5.04 6.17
CA VAL A 51 4.96 4.07 5.19
C VAL A 51 4.37 4.44 3.83
N ASN A 52 5.19 5.06 2.98
CA ASN A 52 4.81 5.37 1.60
C ASN A 52 4.96 4.11 0.74
N SER A 53 3.83 3.47 0.43
CA SER A 53 3.79 2.37 -0.54
C SER A 53 3.29 2.90 -1.88
N THR A 54 4.12 2.79 -2.92
CA THR A 54 3.70 3.14 -4.29
C THR A 54 2.98 1.96 -4.91
N GLY A 55 1.66 2.08 -5.06
CA GLY A 55 0.83 1.15 -5.84
C GLY A 55 0.51 1.71 -7.21
N THR A 56 0.31 0.86 -8.22
CA THR A 56 -0.23 1.28 -9.51
C THR A 56 -1.75 1.39 -9.42
N VAL A 57 -2.29 2.56 -9.74
CA VAL A 57 -3.74 2.76 -9.85
C VAL A 57 -4.26 1.97 -11.05
N LYS A 58 -5.23 1.09 -10.82
CA LYS A 58 -5.91 0.32 -11.87
C LYS A 58 -7.38 0.72 -11.93
N PRO A 59 -8.00 0.74 -13.12
CA PRO A 59 -9.43 0.97 -13.24
C PRO A 59 -10.20 -0.17 -12.56
N LYS A 60 -11.31 0.17 -11.89
CA LYS A 60 -12.19 -0.83 -11.24
C LYS A 60 -12.74 -1.84 -12.25
N LEU A 61 -13.05 -1.38 -13.46
CA LEU A 61 -13.55 -2.19 -14.56
C LEU A 61 -12.85 -1.74 -15.85
N ARG A 62 -12.35 -2.69 -16.64
CA ARG A 62 -11.84 -2.44 -18.00
C ARG A 62 -12.56 -3.38 -18.94
N VAL A 63 -13.30 -2.82 -19.90
CA VAL A 63 -14.05 -3.59 -20.89
C VAL A 63 -13.48 -3.30 -22.27
N ALA A 64 -13.12 -4.34 -23.00
CA ALA A 64 -12.78 -4.23 -24.41
C ALA A 64 -14.06 -4.37 -25.23
N ILE A 65 -14.43 -3.31 -25.96
CA ILE A 65 -15.57 -3.35 -26.88
C ILE A 65 -15.07 -3.83 -28.25
N GLY A 66 -15.73 -4.86 -28.78
CA GLY A 66 -15.52 -5.37 -30.13
C GLY A 66 -16.85 -5.66 -30.81
N SER A 67 -16.79 -5.99 -32.10
CA SER A 67 -17.97 -6.43 -32.83
C SER A 67 -18.15 -7.94 -32.76
N PHE A 68 -19.40 -8.40 -32.56
CA PHE A 68 -19.79 -9.80 -32.72
C PHE A 68 -19.93 -10.23 -34.19
N VAL A 69 -20.11 -9.26 -35.09
CA VAL A 69 -20.34 -9.47 -36.52
C VAL A 69 -19.23 -8.83 -37.34
N SER A 70 -18.75 -9.54 -38.36
CA SER A 70 -17.71 -9.02 -39.24
C SER A 70 -18.34 -8.21 -40.38
N GLY A 71 -17.83 -7.01 -40.62
CA GLY A 71 -18.28 -6.15 -41.71
C GLY A 71 -17.59 -4.78 -41.69
N PRO A 72 -17.64 -4.02 -42.79
CA PRO A 72 -17.12 -2.67 -42.82
C PRO A 72 -17.95 -1.74 -41.92
N ILE A 73 -17.27 -0.78 -41.26
CA ILE A 73 -17.91 0.26 -40.45
C ILE A 73 -18.46 1.32 -41.41
N LEU A 74 -19.78 1.57 -41.34
CA LEU A 74 -20.44 2.63 -42.11
C LEU A 74 -20.39 3.97 -41.39
N GLU A 75 -20.65 3.95 -40.08
CA GLU A 75 -20.69 5.16 -39.24
C GLU A 75 -20.03 4.86 -37.90
N LEU A 76 -19.26 5.82 -37.39
CA LEU A 76 -18.66 5.79 -36.06
C LEU A 76 -19.20 6.99 -35.27
N HIS A 77 -19.80 6.72 -34.12
CA HIS A 77 -20.51 7.72 -33.30
C HIS A 77 -19.77 8.04 -31.99
N CYS A 78 -18.55 7.53 -31.82
CA CYS A 78 -17.70 7.79 -30.66
C CYS A 78 -16.32 8.31 -31.07
N ASP A 79 -15.77 9.24 -30.28
CA ASP A 79 -14.41 9.76 -30.43
C ASP A 79 -13.52 9.34 -29.25
N PHE A 80 -12.21 9.53 -29.41
CA PHE A 80 -11.21 9.26 -28.39
C PHE A 80 -11.46 10.07 -27.11
N ASN A 81 -11.35 9.41 -25.95
CA ASN A 81 -11.63 9.95 -24.62
C ASN A 81 -13.07 10.41 -24.36
N GLN A 82 -14.01 10.13 -25.26
CA GLN A 82 -15.41 10.39 -25.01
C GLN A 82 -15.97 9.44 -23.94
N GLU A 83 -16.77 9.98 -23.02
CA GLU A 83 -17.53 9.17 -22.07
C GLU A 83 -18.69 8.47 -22.78
N VAL A 84 -18.78 7.15 -22.62
CA VAL A 84 -19.84 6.31 -23.22
C VAL A 84 -20.58 5.56 -22.13
N LYS A 85 -21.89 5.39 -22.34
CA LYS A 85 -22.80 4.70 -21.42
C LYS A 85 -23.20 3.34 -21.97
N GLN A 86 -23.71 2.50 -21.08
CA GLN A 86 -24.27 1.21 -21.48
C GLN A 86 -25.48 1.42 -22.39
N GLY A 87 -25.43 0.81 -23.58
CA GLY A 87 -26.51 0.89 -24.57
C GLY A 87 -26.27 1.94 -25.67
N ASP A 88 -25.21 2.73 -25.58
CA ASP A 88 -24.88 3.71 -26.61
C ASP A 88 -24.48 3.02 -27.92
N LEU A 89 -24.98 3.53 -29.04
CA LEU A 89 -24.57 3.11 -30.37
C LEU A 89 -23.19 3.72 -30.67
N LEU A 90 -22.16 2.89 -30.65
CA LEU A 90 -20.78 3.34 -30.87
C LEU A 90 -20.38 3.31 -32.34
N ALA A 91 -20.79 2.27 -33.06
CA ALA A 91 -20.48 2.07 -34.46
C ALA A 91 -21.61 1.32 -35.16
N LYS A 92 -21.86 1.68 -36.42
CA LYS A 92 -22.83 1.03 -37.29
C LYS A 92 -22.10 0.23 -38.35
N ILE A 93 -22.26 -1.08 -38.30
CA ILE A 93 -21.65 -2.02 -39.25
C ILE A 93 -22.60 -2.22 -40.43
N ASP A 94 -22.05 -2.41 -41.62
CA ASP A 94 -22.82 -2.65 -42.82
C ASP A 94 -23.75 -3.88 -42.69
N PRO A 95 -25.08 -3.68 -42.73
CA PRO A 95 -26.01 -4.76 -42.48
C PRO A 95 -26.44 -5.48 -43.77
N ARG A 96 -25.89 -5.17 -44.96
CA ARG A 96 -26.40 -5.68 -46.25
C ARG A 96 -26.57 -7.20 -46.29
N ILE A 97 -25.53 -7.95 -45.92
CA ILE A 97 -25.57 -9.43 -45.92
C ILE A 97 -26.56 -9.94 -44.87
N TYR A 98 -26.58 -9.33 -43.69
CA TYR A 98 -27.48 -9.72 -42.60
C TYR A 98 -28.95 -9.44 -42.93
N LYS A 99 -29.26 -8.29 -43.54
CA LYS A 99 -30.60 -7.95 -44.03
C LYS A 99 -31.07 -8.92 -45.12
N ALA A 100 -30.18 -9.30 -46.04
CA ALA A 100 -30.51 -10.29 -47.06
C ALA A 100 -30.85 -11.65 -46.45
N ASN A 101 -30.08 -12.10 -45.44
CA ASN A 101 -30.37 -13.35 -44.73
C ASN A 101 -31.69 -13.28 -43.98
N VAL A 102 -31.94 -12.20 -43.23
CA VAL A 102 -33.22 -12.01 -42.51
C VAL A 102 -34.40 -12.01 -43.50
N SER A 103 -34.26 -11.36 -44.65
CA SER A 103 -35.31 -11.36 -45.69
C SER A 103 -35.57 -12.76 -46.23
N ARG A 104 -34.52 -13.55 -46.51
CA ARG A 104 -34.64 -14.95 -46.94
C ARG A 104 -35.36 -15.79 -45.89
N ASP A 105 -34.97 -15.67 -44.63
CA ASP A 105 -35.54 -16.47 -43.53
C ASP A 105 -36.99 -16.08 -43.26
N THR A 106 -37.33 -14.79 -43.38
CA THR A 106 -38.71 -14.30 -43.25
C THR A 106 -39.59 -14.87 -44.36
N ALA A 107 -39.09 -14.92 -45.60
CA ALA A 107 -39.81 -15.55 -46.71
C ALA A 107 -39.99 -17.06 -46.50
N ALA A 108 -38.97 -17.74 -45.97
CA ALA A 108 -39.07 -19.15 -45.62
C ALA A 108 -40.15 -19.39 -44.56
N VAL A 109 -40.19 -18.58 -43.49
CA VAL A 109 -41.23 -18.67 -42.46
C VAL A 109 -42.62 -18.40 -43.04
N ALA A 110 -42.77 -17.43 -43.95
CA ALA A 110 -44.04 -17.14 -44.60
C ALA A 110 -44.55 -18.34 -45.42
N ASN A 111 -43.68 -18.99 -46.20
CA ASN A 111 -44.03 -20.20 -46.95
C ASN A 111 -44.46 -21.33 -46.02
N ARG A 112 -43.71 -21.58 -44.93
CA ARG A 112 -44.07 -22.62 -43.95
C ARG A 112 -45.41 -22.35 -43.26
N LYS A 113 -45.71 -21.09 -42.94
CA LYS A 113 -47.03 -20.72 -42.39
C LYS A 113 -48.16 -20.98 -43.39
N ALA A 114 -47.93 -20.65 -44.66
CA ALA A 114 -48.89 -20.96 -45.72
C ALA A 114 -49.10 -22.47 -45.89
N ASP A 115 -48.04 -23.27 -45.78
CA ASP A 115 -48.13 -24.74 -45.81
C ASP A 115 -48.93 -25.30 -44.64
N VAL A 116 -48.71 -24.81 -43.43
CA VAL A 116 -49.49 -25.22 -42.24
C VAL A 116 -50.95 -24.87 -42.43
N PHE A 117 -51.26 -23.64 -42.83
CA PHE A 117 -52.62 -23.20 -43.09
C PHE A 117 -53.31 -24.06 -44.18
N ARG A 118 -52.57 -24.39 -45.25
CA ARG A 118 -53.05 -25.29 -46.30
C ARG A 118 -53.41 -26.67 -45.76
N VAL A 119 -52.58 -27.25 -44.89
CA VAL A 119 -52.82 -28.56 -44.29
C VAL A 119 -53.99 -28.52 -43.30
N GLU A 120 -54.09 -27.48 -42.47
CA GLU A 120 -55.22 -27.29 -41.55
C GLU A 120 -56.54 -27.17 -42.30
N ALA A 121 -56.58 -26.43 -43.41
CA ALA A 121 -57.76 -26.30 -44.26
C ALA A 121 -58.16 -27.60 -44.98
N GLN A 122 -57.24 -28.57 -45.14
CA GLN A 122 -57.52 -29.89 -45.73
C GLN A 122 -58.07 -30.89 -44.71
N LEU A 123 -57.93 -30.62 -43.40
CA LEU A 123 -58.39 -31.49 -42.32
C LEU A 123 -59.82 -31.18 -41.86
N LEU A 124 -60.35 -30.01 -42.23
CA LEU A 124 -61.76 -29.62 -42.07
C LEU A 124 -62.60 -30.11 -43.24
#